data_AF-A0A6A0GVU6-F1
#
_entry.id   AF-A0A6A0GVU6-F1
#
_cell.length_a   1.000
_cell.length_b   1.000
_cell.length_c   1.000
_cell.angle_alpha   90.00
_cell.angle_beta   90.00
_cell.angle_gamma   90.00
#
_symmetry.space_group_name_H-M   'P 1'
#
loop_
_entity.id
_entity.type
_entity.pdbx_description
1 polymer ?
#
loop_
_entity_poly.entity_id
_entity_poly.type
_entity_poly.pdbx_seq_one_letter_code
_entity_poly.pdbx_strand_id
1 'polypeptide(L)'
;MLQVLVNSLARLYGLPYLNKVIVVWNSPQPPPLDLRWPDIKVPIKVIRAERNSLNNRFLPYSEIETEAILSVDDDAHLRHDEIVFGFREERDRVVGFPGRFHAWDLAHNNWLYNSNYSCELSMVLT
;
A
#
# COMPACT_ATOMS: atom_id res chain seq x y z
N MET A 1 4.89 16.16 -1.07
CA MET A 1 3.81 15.24 -0.62
C MET A 1 2.75 15.08 -1.71
N LEU A 2 1.93 16.09 -2.01
CA LEU A 2 0.88 15.98 -3.04
C LEU A 2 1.39 15.57 -4.43
N GLN A 3 2.50 16.17 -4.89
CA GLN A 3 3.13 15.81 -6.16
C GLN A 3 3.63 14.36 -6.18
N VAL A 4 4.10 13.85 -5.03
CA VAL A 4 4.59 12.47 -4.91
C VAL A 4 3.42 11.51 -5.08
N LEU A 5 2.32 11.73 -4.35
CA LEU A 5 1.08 10.97 -4.51
C LEU A 5 0.56 10.99 -5.95
N VAL A 6 0.47 12.17 -6.58
CA VAL A 6 -0.02 12.29 -7.98
C VAL A 6 0.90 11.53 -8.95
N ASN A 7 2.22 11.59 -8.76
CA ASN A 7 3.17 10.85 -9.59
C ASN A 7 3.05 9.33 -9.37
N SER A 8 2.87 8.89 -8.13
CA SER A 8 2.68 7.47 -7.79
C SER A 8 1.39 6.93 -8.39
N LEU A 9 0.31 7.71 -8.36
CA LEU A 9 -0.94 7.37 -9.05
C LEU A 9 -0.75 7.30 -10.56
N ALA A 10 -0.10 8.29 -11.17
CA ALA A 10 0.12 8.33 -12.62
C ALA A 10 0.88 7.10 -13.14
N ARG A 11 1.75 6.51 -12.33
CA ARG A 11 2.46 5.26 -12.67
C ARG A 11 1.55 4.05 -12.76
N LEU A 12 0.36 4.07 -12.15
CA LEU A 12 -0.64 3.00 -12.29
C LEU A 12 -1.40 3.08 -13.62
N TYR A 13 -1.14 4.09 -14.45
CA TYR A 13 -1.72 4.19 -15.79
C TYR A 13 -1.48 2.92 -16.60
N GLY A 14 -2.55 2.28 -17.06
CA GLY A 14 -2.47 1.08 -17.88
C GLY A 14 -2.06 -0.18 -17.13
N LEU A 15 -2.03 -0.17 -15.80
CA LEU A 15 -1.79 -1.38 -15.00
C LEU A 15 -2.89 -2.42 -15.30
N PRO A 16 -2.55 -3.63 -15.77
CA PRO A 16 -3.54 -4.67 -16.03
C PRO A 16 -4.31 -5.05 -14.76
N TYR A 17 -5.61 -5.36 -14.94
CA TYR A 17 -6.51 -5.84 -13.88
C TYR A 17 -6.79 -4.85 -12.73
N LEU A 18 -6.27 -3.63 -12.79
CA LEU A 18 -6.59 -2.60 -11.80
C LEU A 18 -8.08 -2.21 -11.92
N ASN A 19 -8.84 -2.40 -10.84
CA ASN A 19 -10.28 -2.06 -10.81
C ASN A 19 -10.52 -0.59 -10.47
N LYS A 20 -9.89 -0.11 -9.39
CA LYS A 20 -10.11 1.20 -8.78
C LYS A 20 -8.93 1.53 -7.89
N VAL A 21 -8.69 2.83 -7.67
CA VAL A 21 -7.76 3.30 -6.65
C VAL A 21 -8.51 4.03 -5.55
N ILE A 22 -8.26 3.65 -4.30
CA ILE A 22 -8.78 4.33 -3.11
C ILE A 22 -7.64 5.11 -2.46
N VAL A 23 -7.74 6.43 -2.44
CA VAL A 23 -6.81 7.32 -1.76
C VAL A 23 -7.37 7.61 -0.37
N VAL A 24 -6.73 7.05 0.65
CA VAL A 24 -7.05 7.34 2.05
C VAL A 24 -6.38 8.65 2.45
N TRP A 25 -7.16 9.71 2.51
CA TRP A 25 -6.68 11.05 2.81
C TRP A 25 -6.62 11.28 4.32
N ASN A 26 -5.41 11.12 4.88
CA ASN A 26 -5.13 11.24 6.32
C ASN A 26 -4.86 12.68 6.80
N SER A 27 -4.69 13.64 5.88
CA SER A 27 -4.45 15.04 6.29
C SER A 27 -5.71 15.64 6.91
N PRO A 28 -5.60 16.39 8.04
CA PRO A 28 -6.72 17.12 8.62
C PRO A 28 -7.32 18.13 7.65
N GLN A 29 -6.47 18.74 6.80
CA GLN A 29 -6.89 19.66 5.76
C GLN A 29 -7.45 18.88 4.57
N PRO A 30 -8.56 19.32 3.96
CA PRO A 30 -9.09 18.67 2.77
C PRO A 30 -8.07 18.74 1.61
N PRO A 31 -8.18 17.83 0.61
CA PRO A 31 -7.42 17.98 -0.62
C PRO A 31 -7.67 19.37 -1.25
N PRO A 32 -6.64 20.00 -1.85
CA PRO A 32 -6.81 21.28 -2.54
C PRO A 32 -7.90 21.20 -3.63
N LEU A 33 -8.69 22.26 -3.79
CA LEU A 33 -9.79 22.30 -4.76
C LEU A 33 -9.31 22.28 -6.23
N ASP A 34 -8.08 22.73 -6.46
CA ASP A 34 -7.40 22.74 -7.75
C ASP A 34 -6.62 21.46 -8.04
N LEU A 35 -6.62 20.49 -7.12
CA LEU A 35 -5.96 19.21 -7.29
C LEU A 35 -6.58 18.44 -8.46
N ARG A 36 -5.75 18.16 -9.47
CA ARG A 36 -6.11 17.31 -10.60
C ARG A 36 -5.52 15.92 -10.42
N TRP A 37 -6.40 14.93 -10.35
CA TRP A 37 -6.01 13.52 -10.35
C TRP A 37 -5.57 13.09 -11.76
N PRO A 38 -4.56 12.21 -11.88
CA PRO A 38 -4.15 11.69 -13.17
C PRO A 38 -5.24 10.79 -13.77
N ASP A 39 -5.45 10.88 -15.08
CA ASP A 39 -6.33 9.95 -15.80
C ASP A 39 -5.61 8.63 -16.03
N ILE A 40 -5.83 7.68 -15.11
CA ILE A 40 -5.25 6.32 -15.16
C ILE A 40 -6.18 5.28 -15.78
N LYS A 41 -7.26 5.72 -16.44
CA LYS A 41 -8.30 4.85 -17.05
C LYS A 41 -9.12 4.00 -16.06
N VAL A 42 -8.90 4.17 -14.76
CA VAL A 42 -9.71 3.58 -13.69
C VAL A 42 -10.21 4.64 -12.72
N PRO A 43 -11.33 4.42 -12.02
CA PRO A 43 -11.84 5.40 -11.06
C PRO A 43 -10.87 5.60 -9.88
N ILE A 44 -10.66 6.86 -9.50
CA ILE A 44 -9.96 7.23 -8.25
C ILE A 44 -11.01 7.73 -7.26
N LYS A 45 -11.07 7.11 -6.08
CA LYS A 45 -11.95 7.50 -4.98
C LYS A 45 -11.11 8.02 -3.82
N VAL A 46 -11.48 9.18 -3.29
CA VAL A 46 -10.78 9.81 -2.18
C VAL A 46 -11.64 9.70 -0.95
N ILE A 47 -11.16 9.01 0.08
CA ILE A 47 -11.84 8.85 1.36
C ILE A 47 -11.12 9.70 2.39
N ARG A 48 -11.81 10.70 2.93
CA ARG A 48 -11.24 11.54 3.99
C ARG A 48 -11.40 10.85 5.33
N ALA A 49 -10.28 10.59 5.99
CA ALA A 49 -10.30 10.04 7.34
C ALA A 49 -10.68 11.11 8.36
N GLU A 50 -11.42 10.73 9.39
CA GLU A 50 -11.81 11.63 10.49
C GLU A 50 -10.62 12.03 11.38
N ARG A 51 -9.66 11.11 11.54
CA ARG A 51 -8.45 11.28 12.34
C ARG A 51 -7.23 10.84 11.55
N ASN A 52 -6.09 11.49 11.78
CA ASN A 52 -4.82 11.07 11.20
C ASN A 52 -4.34 9.78 11.91
N SER A 53 -4.50 8.64 11.27
CA SER A 53 -4.06 7.34 11.78
C SER A 53 -3.50 6.48 10.65
N LEU A 54 -2.37 5.82 10.91
CA LEU A 54 -1.80 4.83 9.99
C LEU A 54 -2.75 3.65 9.77
N ASN A 55 -3.67 3.38 10.70
CA ASN A 55 -4.60 2.27 10.62
C ASN A 55 -5.76 2.50 9.65
N ASN A 56 -5.97 3.74 9.18
CA ASN A 56 -7.11 4.05 8.31
C ASN A 56 -7.06 3.23 7.00
N ARG A 57 -5.87 2.94 6.47
CA ARG A 57 -5.71 2.13 5.26
C ARG A 57 -6.16 0.67 5.39
N PHE A 58 -6.39 0.19 6.61
CA PHE A 58 -6.83 -1.18 6.89
C PHE A 58 -8.33 -1.28 7.23
N LEU A 59 -9.06 -0.17 7.15
CA LEU A 59 -10.50 -0.18 7.40
C LEU A 59 -11.26 -0.82 6.23
N PRO A 60 -12.37 -1.53 6.49
CA PRO A 60 -13.17 -2.20 5.46
C PRO A 60 -14.06 -1.19 4.72
N TYR A 61 -13.46 -0.37 3.86
CA TYR A 61 -14.18 0.60 3.04
C TYR A 61 -15.17 -0.10 2.10
N SER A 62 -16.39 0.44 1.98
CA SER A 62 -17.44 -0.14 1.13
C SER A 62 -17.12 -0.03 -0.36
N GLU A 63 -16.18 0.83 -0.73
CA GLU A 63 -15.65 0.97 -2.09
C GLU A 63 -14.73 -0.19 -2.51
N ILE A 64 -14.31 -1.05 -1.57
CA ILE A 64 -13.53 -2.25 -1.83
C ILE A 64 -14.49 -3.35 -2.29
N GLU A 65 -14.45 -3.61 -3.60
CA GLU A 65 -15.34 -4.55 -4.29
C GLU A 65 -14.57 -5.77 -4.86
N THR A 66 -13.27 -5.87 -4.57
CA THR A 66 -12.35 -6.87 -5.12
C THR A 66 -11.87 -7.85 -4.06
N GLU A 67 -11.55 -9.08 -4.49
CA GLU A 67 -11.02 -10.13 -3.61
C GLU A 67 -9.59 -9.83 -3.12
N ALA A 68 -8.82 -9.04 -3.88
CA ALA A 68 -7.45 -8.69 -3.56
C ALA A 68 -7.26 -7.17 -3.47
N ILE A 69 -6.33 -6.74 -2.62
CA ILE A 69 -6.00 -5.33 -2.36
C ILE A 69 -4.50 -5.14 -2.53
N LEU A 70 -4.11 -4.15 -3.33
CA LEU A 70 -2.75 -3.63 -3.36
C LEU A 70 -2.67 -2.47 -2.36
N SER A 71 -2.03 -2.69 -1.21
CA SER A 71 -1.71 -1.63 -0.26
C SER A 71 -0.29 -1.13 -0.54
N VAL A 72 -0.14 0.19 -0.75
CA VAL A 72 1.13 0.82 -1.14
C VAL A 72 1.20 2.22 -0.53
N ASP A 73 2.35 2.58 0.03
CA ASP A 73 2.64 3.92 0.54
C ASP A 73 2.86 4.93 -0.60
N ASP A 74 2.69 6.23 -0.34
CA ASP A 74 2.68 7.26 -1.39
C ASP A 74 4.03 7.47 -2.08
N ASP A 75 5.13 7.04 -1.46
CA ASP A 75 6.49 7.10 -1.98
C ASP A 75 7.04 5.73 -2.45
N ALA A 76 6.25 4.67 -2.41
CA ALA A 76 6.70 3.35 -2.83
C ALA A 76 6.80 3.24 -4.37
N HIS A 77 7.77 2.43 -4.80
CA HIS A 77 8.08 2.22 -6.21
C HIS A 77 7.95 0.73 -6.53
N LEU A 78 6.86 0.35 -7.21
CA LEU A 78 6.64 -1.00 -7.71
C LEU A 78 6.41 -0.96 -9.22
N ARG A 79 7.02 -1.88 -9.96
CA ARG A 79 6.79 -2.01 -11.39
C ARG A 79 5.52 -2.82 -11.67
N HIS A 80 4.93 -2.66 -12.86
CA HIS A 80 3.71 -3.37 -13.24
C HIS A 80 3.90 -4.88 -13.26
N ASP A 81 5.04 -5.36 -13.74
CA ASP A 81 5.39 -6.79 -13.76
C ASP A 81 5.42 -7.38 -12.34
N GLU A 82 5.96 -6.63 -11.38
CA GLU A 82 6.02 -7.02 -9.97
C GLU A 82 4.63 -7.12 -9.35
N ILE A 83 3.78 -6.11 -9.60
CA ILE A 83 2.40 -6.10 -9.09
C ILE A 83 1.61 -7.27 -9.68
N VAL A 84 1.66 -7.45 -11.00
CA VAL A 84 0.93 -8.53 -11.69
C VAL A 84 1.43 -9.89 -11.25
N PHE A 85 2.73 -10.05 -11.03
CA PHE A 85 3.31 -11.27 -10.49
C PHE A 85 2.76 -11.53 -9.07
N GLY A 86 2.86 -10.56 -8.16
CA GLY A 86 2.40 -10.72 -6.77
C GLY A 86 0.92 -11.10 -6.65
N PHE A 87 0.05 -10.55 -7.49
CA PHE A 87 -1.38 -10.87 -7.52
C PHE A 87 -1.71 -12.29 -8.04
N ARG A 88 -0.76 -12.96 -8.71
CA ARG A 88 -0.95 -14.29 -9.29
C ARG A 88 -0.45 -15.41 -8.40
N GLU A 89 0.50 -15.15 -7.51
CA GLU A 89 1.24 -16.19 -6.78
C GLU A 89 0.38 -16.94 -5.77
N GLU A 90 -0.23 -16.23 -4.81
CA GLU A 90 -0.97 -16.88 -3.72
C GLU A 90 -2.13 -16.01 -3.25
N ARG A 91 -3.33 -16.59 -3.12
CA ARG A 91 -4.55 -15.84 -2.79
C ARG A 91 -4.84 -15.77 -1.30
N ASP A 92 -4.38 -16.78 -0.55
CA ASP A 92 -4.70 -16.91 0.88
C ASP A 92 -3.59 -16.35 1.79
N ARG A 93 -2.61 -15.62 1.22
CA ARG A 93 -1.45 -15.09 1.95
C ARG A 93 -1.16 -13.63 1.60
N VAL A 94 -0.51 -12.93 2.53
CA VAL A 94 0.06 -11.61 2.25
C VAL A 94 1.27 -11.78 1.34
N VAL A 95 1.21 -11.20 0.15
CA VAL A 95 2.30 -11.19 -0.83
C VAL A 95 2.87 -9.77 -0.91
N GLY A 96 4.19 -9.65 -0.85
CA GLY A 96 4.87 -8.36 -0.89
C GLY A 96 6.39 -8.50 -0.88
N PHE A 97 7.06 -7.39 -1.14
CA PHE A 97 8.50 -7.35 -1.40
C PHE A 97 9.35 -7.03 -0.17
N PRO A 98 8.95 -6.11 0.74
CA PRO A 98 9.75 -5.80 1.91
C PRO A 98 9.58 -6.90 2.99
N GLY A 99 10.40 -7.94 2.88
CA GLY A 99 10.51 -8.99 3.89
C GLY A 99 11.18 -8.48 5.17
N ARG A 100 10.67 -8.90 6.32
CA ARG A 100 11.20 -8.62 7.66
C ARG A 100 11.19 -9.88 8.51
N PHE A 101 11.91 -9.85 9.62
CA PHE A 101 11.89 -10.95 10.56
C PHE A 101 11.91 -10.49 12.01
N HIS A 102 11.45 -11.37 12.89
CA HIS A 102 11.60 -11.23 14.32
C HIS A 102 12.55 -12.32 14.83
N ALA A 103 13.34 -11.98 15.84
CA ALA A 103 14.25 -12.92 16.48
C ALA A 103 14.17 -12.75 18.00
N TRP A 104 14.30 -13.86 18.73
CA TRP A 104 14.37 -13.82 20.18
C TRP A 104 15.79 -13.45 20.61
N ASP A 105 15.92 -12.38 21.39
CA ASP A 105 17.18 -11.99 21.99
C ASP A 105 17.32 -12.63 23.37
N LEU A 106 18.22 -13.61 23.47
CA LEU A 106 18.51 -14.32 24.71
C LEU A 106 19.18 -13.42 25.77
N ALA A 107 19.90 -12.37 25.35
CA ALA A 107 20.61 -11.49 26.28
C ALA A 107 19.66 -10.54 27.01
N HIS A 108 18.64 -10.03 26.30
CA HIS A 108 17.67 -9.07 26.84
C HIS A 108 16.29 -9.69 27.12
N ASN A 109 16.12 -10.99 26.83
CA ASN A 109 14.90 -11.76 27.05
C ASN A 109 13.66 -11.11 26.41
N ASN A 110 13.80 -10.61 25.18
CA ASN A 110 12.76 -9.92 24.44
C ASN A 110 12.78 -10.27 22.94
N TRP A 111 11.71 -9.92 22.24
CA TRP A 111 11.64 -10.04 20.77
C TRP A 111 12.23 -8.80 20.11
N LEU A 112 13.08 -9.01 19.12
CA LEU A 112 13.64 -7.96 18.28
C LEU A 112 12.99 -7.98 16.91
N TYR A 113 12.68 -6.79 16.40
CA TYR A 113 12.36 -6.57 15.00
C TYR A 113 13.64 -6.30 14.22
N ASN A 114 13.82 -6.96 13.08
CA ASN A 114 15.00 -6.80 12.24
C ASN A 114 14.63 -6.65 10.76
N SER A 115 15.30 -5.71 10.09
CA SER A 115 15.12 -5.37 8.68
C SER A 115 16.34 -5.67 7.81
N ASN A 116 17.36 -6.33 8.37
CA ASN A 116 18.54 -6.74 7.62
C ASN A 116 18.19 -7.82 6.60
N TYR A 117 18.96 -7.84 5.51
CA TYR A 117 18.89 -8.90 4.52
C TYR A 117 19.31 -10.23 5.16
N SER A 118 18.34 -11.09 5.45
CA SER A 118 18.52 -12.45 5.94
C SER A 118 17.73 -13.41 5.06
N CYS A 119 18.03 -14.71 5.17
CA CYS A 119 17.27 -15.76 4.49
C CYS A 119 16.05 -16.22 5.32
N GLU A 120 15.89 -15.70 6.54
CA GLU A 120 14.79 -16.03 7.43
C GLU A 120 13.83 -14.85 7.46
N LEU A 121 12.62 -15.04 6.92
CA LEU A 121 11.57 -14.03 6.86
C LEU A 121 10.35 -14.53 7.62
N SER A 122 9.74 -13.66 8.40
CA SER A 122 8.53 -13.97 9.17
C SER A 122 7.42 -12.93 9.00
N MET A 123 7.69 -11.85 8.28
CA MET A 123 6.80 -10.71 8.10
C MET A 123 6.97 -10.12 6.69
N VAL A 124 5.88 -9.61 6.14
CA VAL A 124 5.85 -8.86 4.88
C VAL A 124 5.20 -7.53 5.18
N LEU A 125 5.86 -6.42 4.82
CA LEU A 125 5.28 -5.10 4.97
C LEU A 125 4.37 -4.78 3.79
N THR A 126 3.23 -4.18 4.11
CA THR A 126 2.22 -3.64 3.20
C THR A 126 2.29 -2.13 3.14
#